data_AF-A0A9J7L3N9-F1
#
_entry.id   AF-A0A9J7L3N9-F1
#
_cell.length_a   1.000
_cell.length_b   1.000
_cell.length_c   1.000
_cell.angle_alpha   90.00
_cell.angle_beta   90.00
_cell.angle_gamma   90.00
#
_symmetry.space_group_name_H-M   'P 1'
#
loop_
_entity.id
_entity.type
_entity.pdbx_description
1 polymer ?
#
loop_
_entity_poly.entity_id
_entity_poly.type
_entity_poly.pdbx_seq_one_letter_code
_entity_poly.pdbx_strand_id
1 'polypeptide(L)'
;MIGCAAKQLCKNGQWAGENLECAREVIDQDGGWSDWSPWSACSVTCGVGTQTRDRSCTNPAPAHGGAECDGDTQETRECDSGVSCEIDGGWSDWSPWSDCSVTCGVGTQTRDRSCTNPAPANG
;
A
#
# COMPACT_ATOMS: atom_id res chain seq x y z
N MET A 1 -19.90 8.01 32.38
CA MET A 1 -20.66 7.88 33.64
C MET A 1 -19.65 7.54 34.73
N ILE A 2 -19.43 8.46 35.67
CA ILE A 2 -18.44 8.31 36.75
C ILE A 2 -19.10 7.48 37.86
N GLY A 3 -18.64 6.26 38.08
CA GLY A 3 -19.13 5.40 39.15
C GLY A 3 -18.11 5.32 40.28
N CYS A 4 -18.21 6.18 41.29
CA CYS A 4 -17.48 5.98 42.54
C CYS A 4 -18.31 5.07 43.45
N ALA A 5 -17.97 3.79 43.54
CA ALA A 5 -18.55 2.90 44.55
C ALA A 5 -17.78 3.05 45.88
N ALA A 6 -18.09 4.09 46.66
CA ALA A 6 -17.64 4.17 48.05
C ALA A 6 -18.55 3.28 48.92
N LYS A 7 -18.08 2.11 49.34
CA LYS A 7 -18.72 1.39 50.46
C LYS A 7 -18.34 2.10 51.76
N GLN A 8 -19.14 3.09 52.16
CA GLN A 8 -19.02 3.66 53.50
C GLN A 8 -19.58 2.65 54.51
N LEU A 9 -18.70 2.08 55.34
CA LEU A 9 -19.11 1.26 56.47
C LEU A 9 -19.35 2.16 57.68
N CYS A 10 -20.62 2.39 58.02
CA CYS A 10 -21.00 3.00 59.29
C CYS A 10 -21.02 1.91 60.38
N LYS A 11 -20.12 2.00 61.37
CA LYS A 11 -20.22 1.26 62.62
C LYS A 11 -20.26 2.24 63.79
N ASN A 12 -21.28 2.11 64.64
CA ASN A 12 -21.45 2.84 65.89
C ASN A 12 -21.37 4.38 65.81
N GLY A 13 -21.87 4.98 64.73
CA GLY A 13 -22.08 6.43 64.66
C GLY A 13 -20.82 7.30 64.67
N GLN A 14 -19.63 6.72 64.45
CA GLN A 14 -18.38 7.45 64.31
C GLN A 14 -17.79 7.24 62.92
N TRP A 15 -17.57 8.35 62.20
CA TRP A 15 -16.86 8.35 60.92
C TRP A 15 -15.36 8.24 61.21
N ALA A 16 -14.78 7.06 61.02
CA ALA A 16 -13.33 6.92 60.98
C ALA A 16 -12.83 7.53 59.66
N GLY A 17 -12.27 8.73 59.73
CA GLY A 17 -11.62 9.39 58.61
C GLY A 17 -10.29 8.70 58.30
N GLU A 18 -10.34 7.53 57.69
CA GLU A 18 -9.19 6.98 56.99
C GLU A 18 -8.99 7.85 55.75
N ASN A 19 -7.76 8.30 55.50
CA ASN A 19 -7.39 9.02 54.29
C ASN A 19 -7.90 8.22 53.08
N LEU A 20 -9.01 8.65 52.49
CA LEU A 20 -9.56 8.04 51.29
C LEU A 20 -8.72 8.55 50.13
N GLU A 21 -7.58 7.91 49.91
CA GLU A 21 -6.86 8.05 48.66
C GLU A 21 -7.81 7.63 47.54
N CYS A 22 -8.23 8.60 46.73
CA CYS A 22 -8.96 8.33 45.50
C CYS A 22 -7.95 7.79 44.50
N ALA A 23 -7.61 6.51 44.63
CA ALA A 23 -6.79 5.82 43.63
C ALA A 23 -7.62 5.70 42.35
N ARG A 24 -7.26 6.52 41.35
CA ARG A 24 -7.78 6.36 39.99
C ARG A 24 -7.16 5.08 39.44
N GLU A 25 -7.94 4.01 39.33
CA GLU A 25 -7.51 2.86 38.52
C GLU A 25 -7.32 3.34 37.08
N VAL A 26 -6.06 3.33 36.67
CA VAL A 26 -5.64 3.57 35.31
C VAL A 26 -5.79 2.21 34.61
N ILE A 27 -6.85 2.07 33.82
CA ILE A 27 -7.13 0.82 33.10
C ILE A 27 -6.40 0.89 31.76
N ASP A 28 -5.55 -0.09 31.51
CA ASP A 28 -4.89 -0.28 30.23
C ASP A 28 -5.95 -0.48 29.14
N GLN A 29 -5.81 0.26 28.04
CA GLN A 29 -6.69 0.16 26.90
C GLN A 29 -5.87 -0.26 25.69
N ASP A 30 -6.09 -1.48 25.23
CA ASP A 30 -5.46 -1.96 24.00
C ASP A 30 -6.04 -1.23 22.78
N GLY A 31 -5.19 -1.05 21.79
CA GLY A 31 -5.56 -0.44 20.52
C GLY A 31 -6.46 -1.33 19.68
N GLY A 32 -7.37 -0.70 18.95
CA GLY A 32 -8.20 -1.33 17.93
C GLY A 32 -7.97 -0.71 16.56
N TRP A 33 -8.04 -1.54 15.53
CA TRP A 33 -7.95 -1.10 14.15
C TRP A 33 -9.13 -0.21 13.77
N SER A 34 -8.85 0.91 13.11
CA SER A 34 -9.83 1.63 12.32
C SER A 34 -10.31 0.76 11.16
N ASP A 35 -11.43 1.14 10.57
CA ASP A 35 -11.79 0.62 9.25
C ASP A 35 -10.67 0.94 8.25
N TRP A 36 -10.54 0.07 7.25
CA TRP A 36 -9.68 0.33 6.11
C TRP A 36 -10.20 1.53 5.32
N SER A 37 -9.28 2.36 4.82
CA SER A 37 -9.59 3.34 3.80
C SER A 37 -10.07 2.66 2.51
N PRO A 38 -10.78 3.40 1.64
CA PRO A 38 -10.98 2.96 0.26
C PRO A 38 -9.64 2.72 -0.41
N TRP A 39 -9.61 1.78 -1.36
CA TRP A 39 -8.45 1.60 -2.23
C TRP A 39 -8.14 2.89 -3.00
N SER A 40 -6.85 3.18 -3.13
CA SER A 40 -6.35 4.24 -4.01
C SER A 40 -6.73 3.99 -5.46
N ALA A 41 -6.57 5.01 -6.30
CA ALA A 41 -6.54 4.78 -7.74
C ALA A 41 -5.41 3.80 -8.10
N CYS A 42 -5.55 3.12 -9.25
CA CYS A 42 -4.49 2.29 -9.79
C CYS A 42 -3.26 3.15 -10.12
N SER A 43 -2.07 2.64 -9.86
CA SER A 43 -0.81 3.37 -10.09
C SER A 43 -0.53 3.66 -11.57
N VAL A 44 -1.24 2.98 -12.48
CA VAL A 44 -1.14 3.13 -13.92
C VAL A 44 -2.48 3.50 -14.53
N THR A 45 -2.43 4.20 -15.66
CA THR A 45 -3.60 4.48 -16.50
C THR A 45 -3.80 3.42 -17.58
N CYS A 46 -2.76 2.63 -17.88
CA CYS A 46 -2.78 1.53 -18.83
C CYS A 46 -2.09 0.29 -18.23
N GLY A 47 -2.54 -0.90 -18.60
CA GLY A 47 -2.00 -2.18 -18.20
C GLY A 47 -2.27 -2.51 -16.73
N VAL A 48 -1.36 -3.30 -16.16
CA VAL A 48 -1.44 -3.75 -14.78
C VAL A 48 -0.56 -2.87 -13.91
N GLY A 49 -1.14 -2.36 -12.82
CA GLY A 49 -0.45 -1.61 -11.78
C GLY A 49 -0.84 -2.09 -10.40
N THR A 50 -0.75 -1.19 -9.43
CA THR A 50 -1.01 -1.48 -8.01
C THR A 50 -1.89 -0.39 -7.38
N GLN A 51 -2.68 -0.77 -6.40
CA GLN A 51 -3.46 0.15 -5.55
C GLN A 51 -3.21 -0.19 -4.09
N THR A 52 -3.31 0.80 -3.22
CA THR A 52 -3.04 0.68 -1.79
C THR A 52 -4.24 1.12 -0.96
N ARG A 53 -4.34 0.62 0.26
CA ARG A 53 -5.27 1.13 1.29
C ARG A 53 -4.60 1.09 2.65
N ASP A 54 -5.08 1.90 3.57
CA ASP A 54 -4.45 2.14 4.86
C ASP A 54 -5.48 2.03 5.99
N ARG A 55 -5.01 1.66 7.18
CA ARG A 55 -5.76 1.70 8.43
C ARG A 55 -4.84 2.16 9.56
N SER A 56 -5.42 2.51 10.70
CA SER A 56 -4.68 3.02 11.85
C SER A 56 -5.16 2.37 13.16
N CYS A 57 -4.28 2.25 14.14
CA CYS A 57 -4.63 1.74 15.47
C CYS A 57 -5.25 2.85 16.33
N THR A 58 -6.44 3.30 15.96
CA THR A 58 -7.09 4.47 16.58
C THR A 58 -8.53 4.23 17.00
N ASN A 59 -9.07 3.02 16.80
CA ASN A 59 -10.46 2.68 17.09
C ASN A 59 -10.59 1.44 18.01
N PRO A 60 -10.29 1.57 19.32
CA PRO A 60 -9.83 2.80 19.99
C PRO A 60 -8.30 2.95 19.94
N ALA A 61 -7.77 4.14 20.25
CA ALA A 61 -6.32 4.33 20.39
C ALA A 61 -5.81 3.64 21.68
N PRO A 62 -4.61 3.04 21.67
CA PRO A 62 -3.99 2.52 22.87
C PRO A 62 -3.84 3.59 23.94
N ALA A 63 -4.09 3.25 25.20
CA ALA A 63 -3.90 4.15 26.32
C ALA A 63 -3.38 3.42 27.55
N HIS A 64 -2.75 4.19 28.44
CA HIS A 64 -2.42 3.77 29.79
C HIS A 64 -1.40 2.63 29.94
N GLY A 65 -0.84 2.12 28.84
CA GLY A 65 0.05 0.96 28.83
C GLY A 65 -0.50 -0.22 28.04
N GLY A 66 -1.72 -0.08 27.49
CA GLY A 66 -2.31 -1.07 26.59
C GLY A 66 -1.52 -1.26 25.30
N ALA A 67 -1.72 -2.42 24.68
CA ALA A 67 -0.96 -2.86 23.52
C ALA A 67 -1.33 -2.09 22.24
N GLU A 68 -0.33 -1.93 21.36
CA GLU A 68 -0.55 -1.51 19.97
C GLU A 68 -1.22 -2.62 19.16
N CYS A 69 -1.82 -2.26 18.03
CA CYS A 69 -2.45 -3.23 17.15
C CYS A 69 -1.40 -4.07 16.41
N ASP A 70 -1.54 -5.40 16.46
CA ASP A 70 -0.72 -6.30 15.67
C ASP A 70 -1.23 -6.42 14.23
N GLY A 71 -0.29 -6.32 13.27
CA GLY A 71 -0.53 -6.48 11.83
C GLY A 71 -0.22 -5.23 11.01
N ASP A 72 -0.40 -5.33 9.69
CA ASP A 72 0.00 -4.27 8.78
C ASP A 72 -0.97 -3.07 8.80
N THR A 73 -0.40 -1.87 8.73
CA THR A 73 -1.13 -0.60 8.60
C THR A 73 -1.52 -0.31 7.16
N GLN A 74 -0.90 -0.97 6.19
CA GLN A 74 -1.11 -0.77 4.76
C GLN A 74 -1.28 -2.11 4.05
N GLU A 75 -2.13 -2.14 3.04
CA GLU A 75 -2.30 -3.27 2.14
C GLU A 75 -2.11 -2.81 0.70
N THR A 76 -1.46 -3.64 -0.11
CA THR A 76 -1.23 -3.41 -1.54
C THR A 76 -1.76 -4.58 -2.34
N ARG A 77 -2.43 -4.29 -3.46
CA ARG A 77 -2.85 -5.31 -4.42
C ARG A 77 -2.69 -4.84 -5.86
N GLU A 78 -2.67 -5.79 -6.78
CA GLU A 78 -2.71 -5.51 -8.22
C GLU A 78 -4.05 -4.90 -8.64
N CYS A 79 -3.99 -4.10 -9.70
CA CYS A 79 -5.14 -3.58 -10.42
C CYS A 79 -4.87 -3.61 -11.92
N ASP A 80 -5.89 -3.92 -12.70
CA ASP A 80 -5.88 -3.76 -14.15
C ASP A 80 -6.65 -2.48 -14.49
N SER A 81 -6.03 -1.56 -15.23
CA SER A 81 -6.70 -0.33 -15.63
C SER A 81 -7.78 -0.56 -16.69
N GLY A 82 -7.81 -1.75 -17.31
CA GLY A 82 -8.67 -2.11 -18.44
C GLY A 82 -8.25 -1.48 -19.76
N VAL A 83 -7.14 -0.74 -19.78
CA VAL A 83 -6.63 -0.03 -20.96
C VAL A 83 -5.28 -0.62 -21.35
N SER A 84 -5.12 -1.12 -22.58
CA SER A 84 -3.82 -1.59 -23.05
C SER A 84 -2.84 -0.41 -23.23
N CYS A 85 -1.59 -0.58 -22.81
CA CYS A 85 -0.57 0.46 -22.98
C CYS A 85 -0.14 0.62 -24.44
N GLU A 86 0.03 1.88 -24.84
CA GLU A 86 0.72 2.25 -26.07
C GLU A 86 2.15 1.71 -26.05
N ILE A 87 2.55 1.08 -27.16
CA ILE A 87 3.93 0.63 -27.37
C ILE A 87 4.46 1.41 -28.55
N ASP A 88 5.46 2.26 -28.30
CA ASP A 88 6.22 2.89 -29.35
C ASP A 88 7.07 1.84 -30.08
N GLY A 89 6.95 1.81 -31.41
CA GLY A 89 7.71 0.86 -32.22
C GLY A 89 9.21 1.12 -32.19
N GLY A 90 9.99 0.05 -32.16
CA GLY A 90 11.45 0.07 -32.25
C GLY A 90 11.97 -0.65 -33.48
N TRP A 91 13.11 -0.17 -33.99
CA TRP A 91 13.82 -0.83 -35.08
C TRP A 91 14.41 -2.17 -34.62
N SER A 92 14.24 -3.21 -35.41
CA SER A 92 14.99 -4.46 -35.29
C SER A 92 16.48 -4.21 -35.50
N ASP A 93 17.28 -5.20 -35.12
CA ASP A 93 18.65 -5.27 -35.59
C ASP A 93 18.69 -5.28 -37.12
N TRP A 94 19.80 -4.78 -37.66
CA TRP A 94 20.08 -4.87 -39.08
C TRP A 94 20.25 -6.33 -39.48
N SER A 95 19.72 -6.69 -40.65
CA SER A 95 20.10 -7.93 -41.31
C SER A 95 21.61 -7.96 -41.57
N PRO A 96 22.18 -9.15 -41.78
CA PRO A 96 23.49 -9.26 -42.41
C PRO A 96 23.50 -8.48 -43.75
N TRP A 97 24.68 -7.99 -44.12
CA TRP A 97 24.87 -7.46 -45.47
C TRP A 97 24.61 -8.54 -46.50
N SER A 98 23.98 -8.17 -47.61
CA SER A 98 23.87 -9.02 -48.79
C SER A 98 25.25 -9.33 -49.35
N ASP A 99 25.35 -10.37 -50.18
CA ASP A 99 26.51 -10.53 -51.04
C ASP A 99 26.70 -9.31 -51.94
N CYS A 100 27.95 -9.10 -52.38
CA CYS A 100 28.27 -8.04 -53.32
C CYS A 100 27.57 -8.31 -54.66
N SER A 101 26.96 -7.27 -55.26
CA SER A 101 26.27 -7.38 -56.54
C SER A 101 27.15 -7.85 -57.71
N VAL A 102 28.48 -7.78 -57.56
CA VAL A 102 29.46 -8.25 -58.54
C VAL A 102 30.60 -8.99 -57.85
N THR A 103 31.23 -9.91 -58.57
CA THR A 103 32.40 -10.65 -58.11
C THR A 103 33.73 -9.94 -58.39
N CYS A 104 33.73 -8.93 -59.29
CA CYS A 104 34.89 -8.08 -59.56
C CYS A 104 34.45 -6.67 -60.01
N GLY A 105 35.28 -5.67 -59.75
CA GLY A 105 34.93 -4.26 -59.99
C GLY A 105 34.19 -3.63 -58.81
N VAL A 106 33.41 -2.57 -59.07
CA VAL A 106 32.65 -1.85 -58.04
C VAL A 106 31.23 -2.40 -57.98
N GLY A 107 30.77 -2.79 -56.79
CA GLY A 107 29.42 -3.28 -56.52
C GLY A 107 28.79 -2.66 -55.28
N THR A 108 27.55 -3.04 -55.02
CA THR A 108 26.74 -2.57 -53.88
C THR A 108 26.37 -3.76 -53.00
N GLN A 109 26.28 -3.52 -51.68
CA GLN A 109 25.65 -4.41 -50.72
C GLN A 109 24.49 -3.68 -50.05
N THR A 110 23.43 -4.41 -49.75
CA THR A 110 22.25 -3.88 -49.06
C THR A 110 22.01 -4.65 -47.77
N ARG A 111 21.35 -4.01 -46.83
CA ARG A 111 20.82 -4.64 -45.62
C ARG A 111 19.58 -3.88 -45.20
N ASP A 112 18.71 -4.57 -44.49
CA ASP A 112 17.39 -4.07 -44.13
C ASP A 112 17.16 -4.23 -42.63
N ARG A 113 16.21 -3.46 -42.11
CA ARG A 113 15.67 -3.62 -40.75
C ARG A 113 14.21 -3.19 -40.75
N SER A 114 13.46 -3.63 -39.76
CA SER A 114 12.00 -3.40 -39.69
C SER A 114 11.60 -2.88 -38.32
N CYS A 115 10.54 -2.07 -38.24
CA CYS A 115 10.01 -1.54 -36.97
C CYS A 115 9.18 -2.62 -36.25
N THR A 116 9.88 -3.57 -35.62
CA THR A 116 9.28 -4.77 -35.02
C THR A 116 9.88 -5.13 -33.66
N ASN A 117 10.81 -4.33 -33.14
CA ASN A 117 11.50 -4.60 -31.88
C ASN A 117 11.51 -3.37 -30.94
N PRO A 118 10.42 -3.13 -30.19
CA PRO A 118 9.13 -3.84 -30.26
C PRO A 118 8.27 -3.38 -31.45
N ALA A 119 7.25 -4.16 -31.81
CA ALA A 119 6.26 -3.71 -32.78
C ALA A 119 5.33 -2.66 -32.14
N PRO A 120 4.97 -1.57 -32.84
CA PRO A 120 4.03 -0.60 -32.30
C PRO A 120 2.66 -1.22 -31.98
N ALA A 121 2.01 -0.79 -30.89
CA ALA A 121 0.69 -1.29 -30.49
C ALA A 121 -0.13 -0.25 -29.71
N ASN A 122 -1.46 -0.41 -29.75
CA ASN A 122 -2.47 0.31 -28.95
C ASN A 122 -2.47 1.86 -29.07
N GLY A 123 -1.93 2.41 -30.16
CA GLY A 123 -1.93 3.85 -30.45
C GLY A 123 -3.19 4.40 -31.10
#